data_AF-A0A8D8T433-F1
#
_entry.id   AF-A0A8D8T433-F1
#
_cell.length_a   1.000
_cell.length_b   1.000
_cell.length_c   1.000
_cell.angle_alpha   90.00
_cell.angle_beta   90.00
_cell.angle_gamma   90.00
#
_symmetry.space_group_name_H-M   'P 1'
#
loop_
_entity.id
_entity.type
_entity.pdbx_description
1 polymer ?
#
loop_
_entity_poly.entity_id
_entity_poly.type
_entity_poly.pdbx_seq_one_letter_code
_entity_poly.pdbx_strand_id
1 'polypeptide(L)'
;NNYKKKIINDIEQNGIVFIDEIDKICRSQNYNNNFEISREGVQRDLLSLVEGCTVLTKYGNINTDNILFIASGAFHSYKPSDLIPELQGRFPIQIKLKPLNIKDFKKILIEPKFSLIEQYKKLILTEGLNIEFTKCGIYNIAKSAFILNKTYENTGARRLHTILENLLEEISYNANKITNTKIIIDSKYVKKKIKK
;
A
#
# COMPACT_ATOMS: atom_id res chain seq x y z
N ASN A 1 0.53 24.92 -27.59
CA ASN A 1 -0.88 24.46 -27.74
C ASN A 1 -1.03 22.95 -27.91
N ASN A 2 -0.30 22.27 -28.81
CA ASN A 2 -0.43 20.82 -29.00
C ASN A 2 -0.06 19.97 -27.77
N TYR A 3 0.93 20.38 -26.98
CA TYR A 3 1.32 19.65 -25.77
C TYR A 3 0.24 19.63 -24.68
N LYS A 4 -0.43 20.77 -24.44
CA LYS A 4 -1.55 20.85 -23.49
C LYS A 4 -2.72 19.95 -23.93
N LYS A 5 -3.08 19.99 -25.23
CA LYS A 5 -4.09 19.10 -25.80
C LYS A 5 -3.73 17.63 -25.63
N LYS A 6 -2.46 17.26 -25.83
CA LYS A 6 -1.98 15.89 -25.63
C LYS A 6 -2.10 15.45 -24.16
N ILE A 7 -1.73 16.30 -23.19
CA ILE A 7 -1.88 15.98 -21.76
C ILE A 7 -3.35 15.79 -21.39
N ILE A 8 -4.22 16.71 -21.82
CA ILE A 8 -5.66 16.61 -21.56
C ILE A 8 -6.19 15.30 -22.12
N ASN A 9 -5.92 15.01 -23.40
CA ASN A 9 -6.36 13.77 -24.04
C ASN A 9 -5.82 12.51 -23.34
N ASP A 10 -4.57 12.53 -22.86
CA ASP A 10 -3.99 11.40 -22.14
C ASP A 10 -4.68 11.16 -20.78
N ILE A 11 -4.99 12.23 -20.03
CA ILE A 11 -5.73 12.13 -18.77
C ILE A 11 -7.17 11.67 -19.03
N GLU A 12 -7.86 12.25 -20.01
CA GLU A 12 -9.26 11.92 -20.30
C GLU A 12 -9.40 10.47 -20.77
N GLN A 13 -8.45 9.92 -21.54
CA GLN A 13 -8.56 8.58 -22.13
C GLN A 13 -7.86 7.48 -21.34
N ASN A 14 -6.80 7.80 -20.60
CA ASN A 14 -5.96 6.82 -19.89
C ASN A 14 -5.85 7.10 -18.39
N GLY A 15 -6.53 8.13 -17.88
CA GLY A 15 -6.48 8.50 -16.48
C GLY A 15 -6.96 7.38 -15.57
N ILE A 16 -6.24 7.16 -14.48
CA ILE A 16 -6.63 6.25 -13.40
C ILE A 16 -6.63 7.04 -12.10
N VAL A 17 -7.75 7.00 -11.37
CA VAL A 17 -7.89 7.58 -10.04
C VAL A 17 -8.07 6.45 -9.03
N PHE A 18 -7.16 6.38 -8.06
CA PHE A 18 -7.25 5.44 -6.94
C PHE A 18 -7.75 6.15 -5.69
N ILE A 19 -8.92 5.75 -5.19
CA ILE A 19 -9.55 6.29 -3.98
C ILE A 19 -9.34 5.28 -2.87
N ASP A 20 -8.42 5.57 -1.94
CA ASP A 20 -8.20 4.70 -0.79
C ASP A 20 -9.19 4.99 0.34
N GLU A 21 -9.40 4.01 1.21
CA GLU A 21 -10.24 4.10 2.41
C GLU A 21 -11.67 4.62 2.16
N ILE A 22 -12.29 4.27 1.03
CA ILE A 22 -13.67 4.67 0.70
C ILE A 22 -14.69 4.19 1.74
N ASP A 23 -14.37 3.15 2.50
CA ASP A 23 -15.22 2.66 3.58
C ASP A 23 -15.36 3.65 4.75
N LYS A 24 -14.45 4.63 4.87
CA LYS A 24 -14.50 5.66 5.93
C LYS A 24 -15.56 6.72 5.71
N ILE A 25 -16.02 6.88 4.48
CA ILE A 25 -17.11 7.81 4.12
C ILE A 25 -18.49 7.12 4.08
N CYS A 26 -18.57 5.82 4.39
CA CYS A 26 -19.84 5.12 4.57
C CYS A 26 -20.63 5.64 5.79
N ARG A 27 -21.97 5.46 5.73
CA ARG A 27 -22.88 5.75 6.85
C ARG A 27 -22.82 4.65 7.90
N SER A 28 -23.06 5.01 9.17
CA SER A 28 -23.21 4.03 10.25
C SER A 28 -24.67 4.02 10.68
N GLN A 29 -25.38 2.91 10.47
CA GLN A 29 -26.81 2.80 10.80
C GLN A 29 -27.17 3.10 12.27
N ASN A 30 -26.18 3.23 13.18
CA ASN A 30 -26.37 3.33 14.62
C ASN A 30 -25.99 4.68 15.26
N TYR A 31 -25.66 5.75 14.52
CA TYR A 31 -25.25 7.03 15.12
C TYR A 31 -26.10 8.24 14.66
N ASN A 32 -26.79 8.88 15.61
CA ASN A 32 -27.64 10.05 15.38
C ASN A 32 -26.83 11.33 15.00
N ASN A 33 -27.18 11.88 13.82
CA ASN A 33 -27.64 13.25 13.56
C ASN A 33 -26.72 14.46 13.34
N ASN A 34 -25.39 14.37 13.13
CA ASN A 34 -24.66 15.52 12.52
C ASN A 34 -23.43 15.14 11.66
N PHE A 35 -22.65 14.14 12.08
CA PHE A 35 -21.47 13.70 11.30
C PHE A 35 -21.82 12.94 10.01
N GLU A 36 -23.04 12.41 9.90
CA GLU A 36 -23.48 11.65 8.71
C GLU A 36 -23.64 12.52 7.46
N ILE A 37 -24.12 13.76 7.64
CA ILE A 37 -24.38 14.69 6.53
C ILE A 37 -23.06 15.02 5.80
N SER A 38 -21.97 15.16 6.55
CA SER A 38 -20.66 15.45 5.97
C SER A 38 -20.11 14.27 5.15
N ARG A 39 -20.30 13.02 5.61
CA ARG A 39 -19.81 11.83 4.90
C ARG A 39 -20.59 11.55 3.62
N GLU A 40 -21.91 11.71 3.66
CA GLU A 40 -22.76 11.60 2.48
C GLU A 40 -22.45 12.72 1.48
N GLY A 41 -22.18 13.94 1.96
CA GLY A 41 -21.70 15.05 1.12
C GLY A 41 -20.46 14.69 0.32
N VAL A 42 -19.44 14.09 0.97
CA VAL A 42 -18.23 13.63 0.28
C VAL A 42 -18.55 12.58 -0.80
N GLN A 43 -19.47 11.66 -0.54
CA GLN A 43 -19.88 10.68 -1.54
C GLN A 43 -20.60 11.34 -2.73
N ARG A 44 -21.44 12.36 -2.51
CA ARG A 44 -22.14 13.10 -3.57
C ARG A 44 -21.18 13.95 -4.39
N ASP A 45 -20.20 14.56 -3.76
CA ASP A 45 -19.14 15.31 -4.45
C ASP A 45 -18.30 14.36 -5.32
N LEU A 46 -17.92 13.18 -4.78
CA LEU A 46 -17.21 12.15 -5.54
C LEU A 46 -18.07 11.59 -6.69
N LEU A 47 -19.37 11.43 -6.48
CA LEU A 47 -20.29 10.93 -7.52
C LEU A 47 -20.18 11.81 -8.77
N SER A 48 -20.14 13.13 -8.64
CA SER A 48 -20.01 14.03 -9.79
C SER A 48 -18.78 13.75 -10.68
N LEU A 49 -17.67 13.30 -10.08
CA LEU A 49 -16.45 12.94 -10.81
C LEU A 49 -16.59 11.59 -11.51
N VAL A 50 -17.20 10.61 -10.83
CA VAL A 50 -17.35 9.24 -11.34
C VAL A 50 -18.47 9.15 -12.39
N GLU A 51 -19.49 10.00 -12.32
CA GLU A 51 -20.56 10.08 -13.33
C GLU A 51 -20.14 10.79 -14.62
N GLY A 52 -19.08 11.61 -14.55
CA GLY A 52 -18.63 12.43 -15.65
C GLY A 52 -18.90 13.91 -15.41
N CYS A 53 -17.83 14.71 -15.31
CA CYS A 53 -17.92 16.15 -15.25
C CYS A 53 -16.72 16.83 -15.91
N THR A 54 -16.83 18.14 -16.13
CA THR A 54 -15.71 18.94 -16.64
C THR A 54 -15.04 19.69 -15.50
N VAL A 55 -13.76 19.38 -15.26
CA VAL A 55 -12.93 20.03 -14.25
C VAL A 55 -11.98 21.04 -14.91
N LEU A 56 -12.01 22.30 -14.45
CA LEU A 56 -11.09 23.34 -14.91
C LEU A 56 -9.71 23.15 -14.27
N THR A 57 -8.67 23.11 -15.08
CA THR A 57 -7.27 23.06 -14.61
C THR A 57 -6.44 24.15 -15.25
N LYS A 58 -5.22 24.36 -14.74
CA LYS A 58 -4.23 25.28 -15.35
C LYS A 58 -3.84 24.92 -16.80
N TYR A 59 -4.13 23.69 -17.24
CA TYR A 59 -3.83 23.22 -18.58
C TYR A 59 -5.03 23.30 -19.53
N GLY A 60 -6.23 23.51 -19.00
CA GLY A 60 -7.50 23.51 -19.72
C GLY A 60 -8.55 22.68 -18.99
N ASN A 61 -9.68 22.49 -19.64
CA ASN A 61 -10.78 21.67 -19.15
C ASN A 61 -10.45 20.19 -19.33
N ILE A 62 -10.80 19.36 -18.36
CA ILE A 62 -10.66 17.90 -18.39
C ILE A 62 -12.03 17.28 -18.14
N ASN A 63 -12.45 16.39 -19.04
CA ASN A 63 -13.64 15.56 -18.87
C ASN A 63 -13.30 14.24 -18.15
N THR A 64 -14.05 13.88 -17.12
CA THR A 64 -13.83 12.66 -16.33
C THR A 64 -14.55 11.41 -16.85
N ASP A 65 -15.37 11.52 -17.91
CA ASP A 65 -16.23 10.42 -18.42
C ASP A 65 -15.53 9.07 -18.61
N ASN A 66 -14.28 9.07 -19.10
CA ASN A 66 -13.53 7.85 -19.43
C ASN A 66 -12.39 7.56 -18.45
N ILE A 67 -12.31 8.26 -17.32
CA ILE A 67 -11.31 8.00 -16.29
C ILE A 67 -11.68 6.72 -15.53
N LEU A 68 -10.71 5.82 -15.36
CA LEU A 68 -10.89 4.61 -14.57
C LEU A 68 -10.78 4.94 -13.08
N PHE A 69 -11.86 4.74 -12.33
CA PHE A 69 -11.86 4.85 -10.88
C PHE A 69 -11.69 3.48 -10.22
N ILE A 70 -10.72 3.39 -9.31
CA ILE A 70 -10.50 2.22 -8.46
C ILE A 70 -10.65 2.68 -7.02
N ALA A 71 -11.64 2.16 -6.31
CA ALA A 71 -11.82 2.44 -4.90
C ALA A 71 -11.42 1.22 -4.05
N SER A 72 -10.67 1.47 -2.97
CA SER A 72 -10.34 0.47 -1.96
C SER A 72 -10.89 0.84 -0.61
N GLY A 73 -11.20 -0.17 0.19
CA GLY A 73 -11.62 -0.02 1.57
C GLY A 73 -11.45 -1.34 2.29
N ALA A 74 -11.21 -1.27 3.59
CA ALA A 74 -11.04 -2.48 4.40
C ALA A 74 -12.41 -3.09 4.78
N PHE A 75 -13.45 -2.25 4.86
CA PHE A 75 -14.84 -2.64 5.12
C PHE A 75 -14.96 -3.54 6.37
N HIS A 76 -14.24 -3.20 7.45
CA HIS A 76 -14.30 -3.92 8.72
C HIS A 76 -15.59 -3.61 9.50
N SER A 77 -15.97 -2.34 9.54
CA SER A 77 -17.14 -1.84 10.27
C SER A 77 -18.30 -1.42 9.36
N TYR A 78 -18.06 -1.42 8.05
CA TYR A 78 -19.00 -1.01 7.02
C TYR A 78 -19.03 -2.06 5.93
N LYS A 79 -20.09 -2.06 5.14
CA LYS A 79 -20.23 -2.88 3.93
C LYS A 79 -20.26 -1.97 2.71
N PRO A 80 -19.92 -2.47 1.51
CA PRO A 80 -20.11 -1.73 0.27
C PRO A 80 -21.55 -1.25 0.06
N SER A 81 -22.54 -1.98 0.61
CA SER A 81 -23.96 -1.59 0.60
C SER A 81 -24.29 -0.33 1.41
N ASP A 82 -23.36 0.13 2.26
CA ASP A 82 -23.54 1.32 3.11
C ASP A 82 -23.10 2.63 2.40
N LEU A 83 -22.61 2.52 1.15
CA LEU A 83 -22.44 3.65 0.23
C LEU A 83 -23.81 4.08 -0.31
N ILE A 84 -23.92 5.32 -0.82
CA ILE A 84 -25.16 5.77 -1.48
C ILE A 84 -25.45 4.90 -2.73
N PRO A 85 -26.72 4.58 -3.02
CA PRO A 85 -27.08 3.71 -4.14
C PRO A 85 -26.49 4.13 -5.49
N GLU A 86 -26.41 5.44 -5.73
CA GLU A 86 -25.87 6.03 -6.96
C GLU A 86 -24.39 5.68 -7.14
N LEU A 87 -23.60 5.79 -6.06
CA LEU A 87 -22.18 5.48 -6.07
C LEU A 87 -21.94 3.96 -6.19
N GLN A 88 -22.78 3.14 -5.57
CA GLN A 88 -22.73 1.68 -5.75
C GLN A 88 -22.90 1.30 -7.23
N GLY A 89 -23.84 1.95 -7.93
CA GLY A 89 -24.08 1.73 -9.36
C GLY A 89 -22.88 2.06 -10.25
N ARG A 90 -21.98 2.94 -9.79
CA ARG A 90 -20.74 3.32 -10.51
C ARG A 90 -19.53 2.46 -10.18
N PHE A 91 -19.62 1.57 -9.19
CA PHE A 91 -18.62 0.54 -8.90
C PHE A 91 -19.18 -0.88 -9.12
N PRO A 92 -19.52 -1.26 -10.37
CA PRO A 92 -20.15 -2.55 -10.66
C PRO A 92 -19.19 -3.74 -10.47
N ILE A 93 -17.88 -3.54 -10.63
CA ILE A 93 -16.88 -4.59 -10.45
C ILE A 93 -16.43 -4.60 -8.99
N GLN A 94 -16.75 -5.67 -8.28
CA GLN A 94 -16.36 -5.84 -6.88
C GLN A 94 -15.44 -7.05 -6.72
N ILE A 95 -14.26 -6.81 -6.13
CA ILE A 95 -13.24 -7.85 -5.91
C ILE A 95 -12.85 -7.85 -4.43
N LYS A 96 -12.72 -9.04 -3.85
CA LYS A 96 -12.23 -9.22 -2.48
C LYS A 96 -10.81 -9.79 -2.50
N LEU A 97 -9.86 -9.03 -1.97
CA LEU A 97 -8.47 -9.48 -1.83
C LEU A 97 -8.34 -10.41 -0.60
N LYS A 98 -7.49 -11.44 -0.73
CA LYS A 98 -7.24 -12.39 0.36
C LYS A 98 -6.13 -11.86 1.28
N PRO A 99 -6.20 -12.14 2.59
CA PRO A 99 -5.11 -11.81 3.50
C PRO A 99 -3.85 -12.60 3.14
N LEU A 100 -2.69 -11.97 3.37
CA LEU A 100 -1.38 -12.55 3.06
C LEU A 100 -0.97 -13.60 4.10
N ASN A 101 -0.42 -14.72 3.64
CA ASN A 101 0.17 -15.76 4.50
C ASN A 101 1.72 -15.69 4.49
N ILE A 102 2.36 -16.57 5.28
CA ILE A 102 3.83 -16.62 5.39
C ILE A 102 4.50 -16.88 4.02
N LYS A 103 3.90 -17.74 3.18
CA LYS A 103 4.43 -18.02 1.84
C LYS A 103 4.36 -16.76 0.98
N ASP A 104 3.27 -16.00 1.04
CA ASP A 104 3.11 -14.76 0.28
C ASP A 104 4.13 -13.70 0.72
N PHE A 105 4.36 -13.54 2.02
CA PHE A 105 5.43 -12.66 2.51
C PHE A 105 6.81 -13.07 2.04
N LYS A 106 7.13 -14.38 2.01
CA LYS A 106 8.38 -14.85 1.43
C LYS A 106 8.47 -14.46 -0.05
N LYS A 107 7.39 -14.60 -0.82
CA LYS A 107 7.36 -14.18 -2.23
C LYS A 107 7.62 -12.68 -2.36
N ILE A 108 6.92 -11.85 -1.60
CA ILE A 108 7.10 -10.39 -1.60
C ILE A 108 8.55 -9.98 -1.31
N LEU A 109 9.25 -10.72 -0.44
CA LEU A 109 10.65 -10.45 -0.10
C LEU A 109 11.63 -10.72 -1.26
N ILE A 110 11.31 -11.56 -2.26
CA ILE A 110 12.30 -12.02 -3.26
C ILE A 110 11.83 -12.01 -4.72
N GLU A 111 10.54 -12.20 -5.01
CA GLU A 111 10.04 -12.41 -6.37
C GLU A 111 9.76 -11.10 -7.13
N PRO A 112 9.22 -10.02 -6.52
CA PRO A 112 9.01 -8.77 -7.22
C PRO A 112 10.32 -8.20 -7.78
N LYS A 113 10.25 -7.60 -8.97
CA LYS A 113 11.36 -6.78 -9.50
C LYS A 113 11.62 -5.64 -8.52
N PHE A 114 12.87 -5.48 -8.07
CA PHE A 114 13.21 -4.59 -6.95
C PHE A 114 12.54 -5.01 -5.64
N SER A 115 12.61 -6.29 -5.31
CA SER A 115 12.11 -6.83 -4.02
C SER A 115 12.76 -6.14 -2.82
N LEU A 116 12.13 -6.24 -1.65
CA LEU A 116 12.66 -5.62 -0.42
C LEU A 116 14.10 -6.04 -0.13
N ILE A 117 14.41 -7.33 -0.27
CA ILE A 117 15.77 -7.81 -0.05
C ILE A 117 16.76 -7.20 -1.04
N GLU A 118 16.38 -7.06 -2.31
CA GLU A 118 17.22 -6.41 -3.31
C GLU A 118 17.45 -4.93 -2.97
N GLN A 119 16.40 -4.22 -2.54
CA GLN A 119 16.49 -2.81 -2.13
C GLN A 119 17.46 -2.66 -0.94
N TYR A 120 17.27 -3.42 0.14
CA TYR A 120 18.14 -3.34 1.31
C TYR A 120 19.57 -3.78 1.04
N LYS A 121 19.78 -4.76 0.16
CA LYS A 121 21.12 -5.13 -0.30
C LYS A 121 21.83 -3.96 -0.97
N LYS A 122 21.13 -3.26 -1.87
CA LYS A 122 21.68 -2.10 -2.58
C LYS A 122 21.93 -0.92 -1.64
N LEU A 123 21.03 -0.67 -0.69
CA LEU A 123 21.21 0.37 0.32
C LEU A 123 22.44 0.12 1.19
N ILE A 124 22.63 -1.10 1.71
CA ILE A 124 23.82 -1.40 2.53
C ILE A 124 25.10 -1.43 1.67
N LEU A 125 25.00 -1.75 0.39
CA LEU A 125 26.13 -1.69 -0.54
C LEU A 125 26.69 -0.27 -0.73
N THR A 126 25.86 0.78 -0.58
CA THR A 126 26.38 2.16 -0.66
C THR A 126 27.33 2.50 0.48
N GLU A 127 27.23 1.77 1.60
CA GLU A 127 28.13 1.87 2.75
C GLU A 127 29.37 0.96 2.62
N GLY A 128 29.58 0.34 1.44
CA GLY A 128 30.70 -0.59 1.19
C GLY A 128 30.52 -1.99 1.79
N LEU A 129 29.33 -2.30 2.32
CA LEU A 129 29.02 -3.59 2.94
C LEU A 129 28.13 -4.46 2.05
N ASN A 130 28.42 -5.74 1.97
CA ASN A 130 27.64 -6.72 1.21
C ASN A 130 26.85 -7.62 2.16
N ILE A 131 25.51 -7.63 2.04
CA ILE A 131 24.64 -8.48 2.85
C ILE A 131 24.05 -9.64 2.03
N GLU A 132 24.03 -10.83 2.61
CA GLU A 132 23.41 -12.02 2.01
C GLU A 132 22.34 -12.61 2.91
N PHE A 133 21.11 -12.69 2.40
CA PHE A 133 20.01 -13.34 3.10
C PHE A 133 19.93 -14.82 2.72
N THR A 134 20.04 -15.69 3.72
CA THR A 134 19.84 -17.13 3.53
C THR A 134 18.36 -17.45 3.38
N LYS A 135 18.00 -18.55 2.70
CA LYS A 135 16.60 -19.02 2.58
C LYS A 135 15.91 -19.15 3.95
N CYS A 136 16.64 -19.62 4.96
CA CYS A 136 16.13 -19.73 6.34
C CYS A 136 15.95 -18.36 7.00
N GLY A 137 16.85 -17.40 6.76
CA GLY A 137 16.70 -16.02 7.23
C GLY A 137 15.44 -15.37 6.68
N ILE A 138 15.23 -15.46 5.37
CA ILE A 138 14.03 -14.94 4.67
C ILE A 138 12.75 -15.55 5.23
N TYR A 139 12.75 -16.87 5.44
CA TYR A 139 11.60 -17.54 6.05
C TYR A 139 11.30 -17.02 7.46
N ASN A 140 12.33 -16.79 8.29
CA ASN A 140 12.11 -16.25 9.63
C ASN A 140 11.62 -14.80 9.60
N ILE A 141 12.08 -13.97 8.66
CA ILE A 141 11.57 -12.59 8.47
C ILE A 141 10.07 -12.65 8.14
N ALA A 142 9.69 -13.46 7.14
CA ALA A 142 8.29 -13.64 6.76
C ALA A 142 7.43 -14.20 7.91
N LYS A 143 7.96 -15.19 8.66
CA LYS A 143 7.28 -15.76 9.82
C LYS A 143 7.08 -14.73 10.93
N SER A 144 8.10 -13.94 11.25
CA SER A 144 8.01 -12.88 12.25
C SER A 144 6.99 -11.82 11.87
N ALA A 145 6.96 -11.39 10.60
CA ALA A 145 5.94 -10.45 10.10
C ALA A 145 4.52 -10.98 10.30
N PHE A 146 4.30 -12.24 9.95
CA PHE A 146 3.00 -12.88 10.11
C PHE A 146 2.57 -13.02 11.58
N ILE A 147 3.50 -13.36 12.48
CA ILE A 147 3.21 -13.46 13.92
C ILE A 147 2.88 -12.07 14.48
N LEU A 148 3.70 -11.06 14.20
CA LEU A 148 3.47 -9.70 14.69
C LEU A 148 2.14 -9.12 14.20
N ASN A 149 1.76 -9.39 12.95
CA ASN A 149 0.45 -8.99 12.42
C ASN A 149 -0.73 -9.72 13.06
N LYS A 150 -0.52 -10.88 13.69
CA LYS A 150 -1.55 -11.59 14.46
C LYS A 150 -1.59 -11.15 15.92
N THR A 151 -0.45 -10.81 16.50
CA THR A 151 -0.32 -10.44 17.91
C THR A 151 -0.70 -8.98 18.15
N TYR A 152 -0.38 -8.11 17.20
CA TYR A 152 -0.65 -6.67 17.25
C TYR A 152 -1.55 -6.27 16.08
N GLU A 153 -1.52 -5.00 15.70
CA GLU A 153 -2.24 -4.49 14.54
C GLU A 153 -1.70 -5.08 13.23
N ASN A 154 -2.60 -5.60 12.40
CA ASN A 154 -2.23 -6.17 11.11
C ASN A 154 -2.03 -5.07 10.06
N THR A 155 -0.78 -4.71 9.80
CA THR A 155 -0.43 -3.72 8.76
C THR A 155 -0.14 -4.38 7.39
N GLY A 156 -0.43 -5.67 7.24
CA GLY A 156 -0.19 -6.43 6.02
C GLY A 156 1.30 -6.53 5.67
N ALA A 157 1.62 -6.37 4.38
CA ALA A 157 3.00 -6.45 3.89
C ALA A 157 3.92 -5.34 4.42
N ARG A 158 3.36 -4.19 4.85
CA ARG A 158 4.15 -3.06 5.39
C ARG A 158 5.02 -3.48 6.58
N ARG A 159 4.56 -4.45 7.37
CA ARG A 159 5.31 -5.05 8.49
C ARG A 159 6.70 -5.56 8.08
N LEU A 160 6.88 -6.01 6.84
CA LEU A 160 8.17 -6.49 6.35
C LEU A 160 9.23 -5.38 6.31
N HIS A 161 8.84 -4.13 6.02
CA HIS A 161 9.76 -2.99 6.05
C HIS A 161 10.29 -2.76 7.46
N THR A 162 9.40 -2.59 8.43
CA THR A 162 9.77 -2.32 9.83
C THR A 162 10.68 -3.42 10.39
N ILE A 163 10.42 -4.68 10.04
CA ILE A 163 11.29 -5.79 10.46
C ILE A 163 12.67 -5.68 9.82
N LEU A 164 12.76 -5.37 8.53
CA LEU A 164 14.04 -5.25 7.83
C LEU A 164 14.85 -4.05 8.33
N GLU A 165 14.20 -2.91 8.59
CA GLU A 165 14.82 -1.73 9.19
C GLU A 165 15.44 -2.08 10.54
N ASN A 166 14.65 -2.63 11.46
CA ASN A 166 15.14 -3.03 12.79
C ASN A 166 16.24 -4.10 12.72
N LEU A 167 16.16 -5.00 11.74
CA LEU A 167 17.15 -6.06 11.57
C LEU A 167 18.49 -5.50 11.11
N LEU A 168 18.48 -4.49 10.24
CA LEU A 168 19.68 -3.92 9.60
C LEU A 168 20.18 -2.65 10.30
N GLU A 169 19.43 -2.08 11.25
CA GLU A 169 19.75 -0.86 11.97
C GLU A 169 21.19 -0.85 12.52
N GLU A 170 21.59 -1.86 13.29
CA GLU A 170 22.94 -1.94 13.85
C GLU A 170 24.03 -2.12 12.78
N ILE A 171 23.72 -2.78 11.66
CA ILE A 171 24.66 -2.92 10.54
C ILE A 171 24.88 -1.57 9.88
N SER A 172 23.80 -0.84 9.62
CA SER A 172 23.84 0.49 9.03
C SER A 172 24.53 1.49 9.94
N TYR A 173 24.23 1.49 11.25
CA TYR A 173 24.82 2.41 12.22
C TYR A 173 26.33 2.21 12.39
N ASN A 174 26.80 0.95 12.34
CA ASN A 174 28.20 0.61 12.53
C ASN A 174 28.97 0.44 11.22
N ALA A 175 28.42 0.85 10.08
CA ALA A 175 28.99 0.50 8.78
C ALA A 175 30.47 0.90 8.65
N ASN A 176 30.83 2.12 9.08
CA ASN A 176 32.21 2.63 9.08
C ASN A 176 33.18 1.85 10.00
N LYS A 177 32.67 1.06 10.95
CA LYS A 177 33.46 0.28 11.92
C LYS A 177 33.56 -1.19 11.52
N ILE A 178 32.75 -1.64 10.58
CA ILE A 178 32.73 -3.05 10.17
C ILE A 178 33.87 -3.27 9.18
N THR A 179 34.88 -4.04 9.62
CA THR A 179 36.01 -4.43 8.78
C THR A 179 35.65 -5.55 7.79
N ASN A 180 34.59 -6.31 8.09
CA ASN A 180 34.19 -7.45 7.28
C ASN A 180 33.19 -7.02 6.20
N THR A 181 33.60 -7.17 4.95
CA THR A 181 32.83 -6.71 3.79
C THR A 181 31.58 -7.56 3.51
N LYS A 182 31.46 -8.75 4.09
CA LYS A 182 30.35 -9.69 3.84
C LYS A 182 29.64 -10.10 5.12
N ILE A 183 28.33 -9.83 5.20
CA ILE A 183 27.48 -10.13 6.35
C ILE A 183 26.37 -11.10 5.93
N ILE A 184 26.22 -12.20 6.65
CA ILE A 184 25.21 -13.23 6.35
C ILE A 184 24.03 -13.09 7.33
N ILE A 185 22.84 -12.85 6.78
CA ILE A 185 21.59 -12.80 7.52
C ILE A 185 20.93 -14.18 7.50
N ASP A 186 21.18 -14.96 8.56
CA ASP A 186 20.65 -16.29 8.76
C ASP A 186 19.48 -16.35 9.75
N SER A 187 18.94 -17.55 10.00
CA SER A 187 17.86 -17.72 10.97
C SER A 187 18.26 -17.29 12.39
N LYS A 188 19.52 -17.46 12.79
CA LYS A 188 20.00 -17.14 14.14
C LYS A 188 20.07 -15.63 14.30
N TYR A 189 20.60 -14.92 13.30
CA TYR A 189 20.65 -13.47 13.24
C TYR A 189 19.25 -12.85 13.38
N VAL A 190 18.31 -13.30 12.54
CA VAL A 190 16.91 -12.82 12.57
C VAL A 190 16.27 -13.04 13.94
N LYS A 191 16.41 -14.24 14.52
CA LYS A 191 15.83 -14.57 15.83
C LYS A 191 16.46 -13.77 16.97
N LYS A 192 17.76 -13.49 16.93
CA LYS A 192 18.45 -12.69 17.95
C LYS A 192 17.93 -11.25 17.96
N LYS A 193 17.62 -10.69 16.78
CA LYS A 193 17.17 -9.31 16.62
C LYS A 193 15.69 -9.09 16.92
N ILE A 194 14.83 -10.01 16.51
CA ILE A 194 13.37 -9.85 16.62
C ILE A 194 12.82 -10.32 17.98
N LYS A 195 13.62 -11.01 18.81
CA LYS A 195 13.19 -11.49 20.14
C LYS A 195 13.11 -10.42 21.24
N LYS A 196 13.21 -9.14 20.90
CA LYS A 196 12.96 -8.03 21.84
C LYS A 196 11.52 -7.58 21.74
#